data_AF-A0A1I4BLB9-F1
#
_entry.id   AF-A0A1I4BLB9-F1
#
_cell.length_a   1.000
_cell.length_b   1.000
_cell.length_c   1.000
_cell.angle_alpha   90.00
_cell.angle_beta   90.00
_cell.angle_gamma   90.00
#
_symmetry.space_group_name_H-M   'P 1'
#
loop_
_entity.id
_entity.type
_entity.pdbx_description
1 polymer ?
#
loop_
_entity_poly.entity_id
_entity_poly.type
_entity_poly.pdbx_seq_one_letter_code
_entity_poly.pdbx_strand_id
1 'polypeptide(L)'
;MTKRAYQYRFYPTPEQAELLARTFGCMRFVYNSVLRWRTDAFFKEQKKVGYTQASARLTAIKKLPETAFLNEVSSVPLQQCLRHQQAAFKNFFEGRAKYPAFKSKKHRQSAEFTRSAFRYRDGKLFLAKCDEPLA
;
A
#
# COMPACT_ATOMS: atom_id res chain seq x y z
N MET A 1 2.55 -26.55 -9.58
CA MET A 1 1.39 -25.64 -9.77
C MET A 1 1.76 -24.56 -10.77
N THR A 2 1.07 -24.50 -11.91
CA THR A 2 1.28 -23.44 -12.92
C THR A 2 0.70 -22.13 -12.40
N LYS A 3 1.53 -21.08 -12.31
CA LYS A 3 1.06 -19.72 -12.00
C LYS A 3 0.62 -19.06 -13.31
N ARG A 4 -0.58 -18.46 -13.33
CA ARG A 4 -1.08 -17.67 -14.46
C ARG A 4 -1.11 -16.20 -14.06
N ALA A 5 -0.70 -15.35 -14.99
CA ALA A 5 -0.79 -13.89 -14.85
C ALA A 5 -1.63 -13.35 -16.00
N TYR A 6 -2.46 -12.36 -15.70
CA TYR A 6 -3.31 -11.70 -16.67
C TYR A 6 -3.15 -10.19 -16.55
N GLN A 7 -3.19 -9.49 -17.68
CA GLN A 7 -3.08 -8.04 -17.75
C GLN A 7 -4.27 -7.50 -18.55
N TYR A 8 -4.95 -6.52 -17.96
CA TYR A 8 -6.12 -5.89 -18.56
C TYR A 8 -6.05 -4.37 -18.39
N ARG A 9 -6.71 -3.66 -19.31
CA ARG A 9 -7.00 -2.24 -19.19
C ARG A 9 -8.47 -2.09 -18.85
N PHE A 10 -8.78 -1.13 -17.98
CA PHE A 10 -10.13 -0.80 -17.57
C PHE A 10 -10.27 0.74 -17.57
N TYR A 11 -11.49 1.24 -17.68
CA TYR A 11 -11.79 2.66 -17.71
C TYR A 11 -12.69 3.00 -16.53
N PRO A 12 -12.13 3.51 -15.41
CA PRO A 12 -12.89 3.67 -14.18
C PRO A 12 -14.06 4.63 -14.36
N THR A 13 -15.18 4.33 -13.71
CA THR A 13 -16.22 5.34 -13.46
C THR A 13 -15.65 6.48 -12.60
N PRO A 14 -16.30 7.66 -12.55
CA PRO A 14 -15.87 8.75 -11.67
C PRO A 14 -15.66 8.31 -10.20
N GLU A 15 -16.56 7.48 -9.67
CA GLU A 15 -16.52 6.97 -8.31
C GLU A 15 -15.34 6.01 -8.10
N GLN A 16 -15.08 5.12 -9.07
CA GLN A 16 -13.91 4.24 -9.07
C GLN A 16 -12.61 5.04 -9.13
N ALA A 17 -12.55 6.08 -9.96
CA ALA A 17 -11.39 6.94 -10.09
C ALA A 17 -11.10 7.68 -8.77
N GLU A 18 -12.14 8.18 -8.09
CA GLU A 18 -12.00 8.83 -6.79
C GLU A 18 -11.49 7.84 -5.73
N LEU A 19 -12.07 6.64 -5.65
CA LEU A 19 -11.64 5.60 -4.72
C LEU A 19 -10.17 5.20 -4.93
N LEU A 20 -9.75 5.05 -6.19
CA LEU A 20 -8.36 4.74 -6.55
C LEU A 20 -7.44 5.89 -6.16
N ALA A 21 -7.81 7.14 -6.45
CA ALA A 21 -7.04 8.32 -6.08
C ALA A 21 -6.85 8.41 -4.55
N ARG A 22 -7.92 8.15 -3.78
CA ARG A 22 -7.89 8.10 -2.31
C ARG A 22 -7.00 6.97 -1.81
N THR A 23 -7.10 5.79 -2.42
CA THR A 23 -6.25 4.63 -2.11
C THR A 23 -4.78 4.95 -2.31
N PHE A 24 -4.41 5.54 -3.45
CA PHE A 24 -3.03 5.96 -3.71
C PHE A 24 -2.55 7.04 -2.73
N GLY A 25 -3.42 7.99 -2.37
CA GLY A 25 -3.15 8.99 -1.35
C GLY A 25 -2.82 8.38 0.02
N CYS A 26 -3.69 7.48 0.50
CA CYS A 26 -3.53 6.79 1.77
C CYS A 26 -2.25 5.93 1.78
N MET A 27 -2.00 5.16 0.72
CA MET A 27 -0.77 4.36 0.60
C MET A 27 0.48 5.22 0.63
N ARG A 28 0.49 6.35 -0.08
CA ARG A 28 1.62 7.28 -0.09
C ARG A 28 1.86 7.88 1.30
N PHE A 29 0.80 8.29 2.00
CA PHE A 29 0.89 8.78 3.37
C PHE A 29 1.50 7.73 4.31
N VAL A 30 0.94 6.51 4.32
CA VAL A 30 1.41 5.40 5.17
C VAL A 30 2.86 5.03 4.86
N TYR A 31 3.21 4.91 3.58
CA TYR A 31 4.57 4.58 3.18
C TYR A 31 5.57 5.63 3.67
N ASN A 32 5.28 6.92 3.43
CA ASN A 32 6.18 8.01 3.77
C ASN A 32 6.30 8.20 5.28
N SER A 33 5.20 8.06 6.04
CA SER A 33 5.23 8.18 7.50
C SER A 33 6.02 7.05 8.16
N VAL A 34 5.86 5.81 7.67
CA VAL A 34 6.65 4.67 8.17
C VAL A 34 8.09 4.73 7.69
N LEU A 35 8.36 5.22 6.47
CA LEU A 35 9.73 5.42 6.00
C LEU A 35 10.47 6.39 6.93
N ARG A 36 9.89 7.56 7.21
CA ARG A 36 10.45 8.54 8.15
C ARG A 36 10.74 7.91 9.50
N TRP A 37 9.77 7.19 10.06
CA TRP A 37 9.97 6.53 11.35
C TRP A 37 11.09 5.47 11.34
N ARG A 38 11.17 4.65 10.30
CA ARG A 38 12.26 3.66 10.12
C ARG A 38 13.62 4.35 10.02
N THR A 39 13.68 5.45 9.28
CA THR A 39 14.88 6.28 9.15
C THR A 39 15.30 6.85 10.51
N ASP A 40 14.39 7.49 11.22
CA ASP A 40 14.65 8.06 12.55
C ASP A 40 15.11 7.00 13.56
N ALA A 41 14.41 5.88 13.65
CA ALA A 41 14.74 4.79 14.57
C ALA A 41 16.14 4.20 14.29
N PHE A 42 16.53 4.11 13.02
CA PHE A 42 17.85 3.62 12.66
C PHE A 42 18.94 4.65 12.98
N PHE A 43 18.80 5.90 12.54
CA PHE A 43 19.86 6.91 12.71
C PHE A 43 20.01 7.40 14.16
N LYS A 44 18.91 7.46 14.93
CA LYS A 44 18.94 7.94 16.33
C LYS A 44 19.17 6.83 17.34
N GLU A 45 18.61 5.64 17.10
CA GLU A 45 18.56 4.57 18.10
C GLU A 45 19.27 3.28 17.64
N GLN A 46 19.79 3.24 16.40
CA GLN A 46 20.33 2.03 15.77
C GLN A 46 19.33 0.86 15.74
N LYS A 47 18.03 1.16 15.77
CA LYS A 47 16.96 0.15 15.79
C LYS A 47 16.42 -0.12 14.40
N LYS A 48 16.32 -1.40 14.05
CA LYS A 48 15.66 -1.88 12.83
C LYS A 48 14.18 -2.14 13.12
N VAL A 49 13.32 -1.39 12.44
CA VAL A 49 11.87 -1.57 12.54
C VAL A 49 11.38 -2.58 11.51
N GLY A 50 10.84 -3.69 11.99
CA GLY A 50 10.31 -4.77 11.16
C GLY A 50 8.89 -4.53 10.63
N TYR A 51 8.37 -5.49 9.87
CA TYR A 51 6.99 -5.45 9.36
C TYR A 51 5.96 -5.47 10.49
N THR A 52 6.13 -6.33 11.50
CA THR A 52 5.17 -6.46 12.62
C THR A 52 4.98 -5.13 13.35
N GLN A 53 6.09 -4.43 13.65
CA GLN A 53 6.06 -3.11 14.27
C GLN A 53 5.42 -2.05 13.37
N ALA A 54 5.74 -2.06 12.07
CA ALA A 54 5.09 -1.18 11.09
C ALA A 54 3.59 -1.43 10.96
N SER A 55 3.16 -2.69 11.00
CA SER A 55 1.75 -3.07 10.97
C SER A 55 1.01 -2.62 12.24
N ALA A 56 1.64 -2.77 13.42
CA ALA A 56 1.07 -2.27 14.67
C ALA A 56 0.95 -0.74 14.65
N ARG A 57 1.96 -0.03 14.13
CA ARG A 57 1.91 1.42 13.94
C ARG A 57 0.79 1.83 12.98
N LEU A 58 0.61 1.10 11.87
CA LEU A 58 -0.52 1.33 10.97
C LEU A 58 -1.86 1.21 11.70
N THR A 59 -2.05 0.17 12.51
CA THR A 59 -3.26 0.03 13.34
C THR A 59 -3.45 1.18 14.30
N ALA A 60 -2.37 1.67 14.92
CA ALA A 60 -2.43 2.81 15.83
C ALA A 60 -2.81 4.11 15.11
N ILE A 61 -2.13 4.46 14.00
CA ILE A 61 -2.43 5.71 13.28
C ILE A 61 -3.85 5.71 12.72
N LYS A 62 -4.35 4.57 12.23
CA LYS A 62 -5.74 4.46 11.75
C LYS A 62 -6.81 4.79 12.80
N LYS A 63 -6.46 4.79 14.10
CA LYS A 63 -7.37 5.15 15.20
C LYS A 63 -7.31 6.63 15.57
N LEU A 64 -6.32 7.37 15.05
CA LEU A 64 -6.15 8.78 15.36
C LEU A 64 -7.14 9.64 14.54
N PRO A 65 -7.79 10.65 15.14
CA PRO A 65 -8.76 11.49 14.44
C PRO A 65 -8.20 12.14 13.16
N GLU A 66 -6.96 12.62 13.19
CA GLU A 66 -6.31 13.30 12.07
C GLU A 66 -5.95 12.39 10.91
N THR A 67 -5.92 11.06 11.13
CA THR A 67 -5.66 10.06 10.08
C THR A 67 -6.79 9.05 9.92
N ALA A 68 -8.00 9.41 10.38
CA ALA A 68 -9.20 8.58 10.26
C ALA A 68 -9.53 8.25 8.78
N PHE A 69 -9.17 9.13 7.84
CA PHE A 69 -9.35 8.94 6.39
C PHE A 69 -8.69 7.66 5.85
N LEU A 70 -7.70 7.10 6.56
CA LEU A 70 -7.08 5.81 6.23
C LEU A 70 -8.06 4.62 6.33
N ASN A 71 -9.23 4.79 6.97
CA ASN A 71 -10.28 3.78 7.06
C ASN A 71 -11.27 3.81 5.90
N GLU A 72 -11.23 4.86 5.07
CA GLU A 72 -12.12 5.00 3.92
C GLU A 72 -11.74 4.05 2.77
N VAL A 73 -10.50 3.55 2.77
CA VAL A 73 -9.97 2.62 1.76
C VAL A 73 -9.75 1.23 2.35
N SER A 74 -9.56 0.23 1.48
CA SER A 74 -9.20 -1.10 1.93
C SER A 74 -7.87 -1.09 2.71
N SER A 75 -7.81 -1.83 3.82
CA SER A 75 -6.58 -1.97 4.61
C SER A 75 -5.51 -2.78 3.88
N VAL A 76 -5.89 -3.59 2.90
CA VAL A 76 -5.00 -4.52 2.22
C VAL A 76 -3.91 -3.78 1.43
N PRO A 77 -4.21 -2.81 0.55
CA PRO A 77 -3.17 -2.01 -0.11
C PRO A 77 -2.23 -1.28 0.87
N LEU A 78 -2.75 -0.81 2.02
CA LEU A 78 -1.93 -0.15 3.04
C LEU A 78 -0.92 -1.13 3.67
N GLN A 79 -1.36 -2.35 4.00
CA GLN A 79 -0.50 -3.41 4.52
C GLN A 79 0.51 -3.90 3.48
N GLN A 80 0.09 -4.10 2.22
CA GLN A 80 1.01 -4.48 1.13
C GLN A 80 2.06 -3.41 0.88
N CYS A 81 1.71 -2.14 1.00
CA CYS A 81 2.68 -1.05 0.92
C CYS A 81 3.83 -1.19 1.92
N LEU A 82 3.52 -1.60 3.17
CA LEU A 82 4.52 -1.87 4.19
C LEU A 82 5.34 -3.14 3.90
N ARG A 83 4.75 -4.17 3.29
CA ARG A 83 5.49 -5.36 2.84
C ARG A 83 6.48 -5.02 1.73
N HIS A 84 6.09 -4.20 0.77
CA HIS A 84 6.99 -3.72 -0.27
C HIS A 84 8.13 -2.90 0.30
N GLN A 85 7.83 -2.02 1.28
CA GLN A 85 8.86 -1.28 1.98
C GLN A 85 9.81 -2.20 2.75
N GLN A 86 9.29 -3.25 3.42
CA GLN A 86 10.13 -4.27 4.09
C GLN A 86 11.08 -4.97 3.12
N ALA A 87 10.58 -5.38 1.95
CA ALA A 87 11.41 -5.99 0.91
C ALA A 87 12.47 -5.02 0.38
N ALA A 88 12.13 -3.75 0.19
CA ALA A 88 13.08 -2.72 -0.23
C ALA A 88 14.20 -2.52 0.80
N PHE A 89 13.88 -2.47 2.10
CA PHE A 89 14.89 -2.41 3.15
C PHE A 89 15.76 -3.66 3.20
N LYS A 90 15.17 -4.86 3.05
CA LYS A 90 15.94 -6.11 2.96
C LYS A 90 16.96 -6.04 1.83
N ASN A 91 16.52 -5.67 0.62
CA ASN A 91 17.41 -5.53 -0.53
C ASN A 91 18.51 -4.48 -0.30
N PHE A 92 18.18 -3.35 0.36
CA PHE A 92 19.16 -2.33 0.70
C PHE A 92 20.25 -2.86 1.65
N PHE A 93 19.86 -3.53 2.74
CA PHE A 93 20.83 -4.07 3.71
C PHE A 93 21.68 -5.21 3.14
N GLU A 94 21.18 -5.93 2.14
CA GLU A 94 21.93 -6.95 1.40
C GLU A 94 22.77 -6.38 0.23
N GLY A 95 22.82 -5.04 0.07
CA GLY A 95 23.60 -4.40 -1.00
C GLY A 95 23.03 -4.55 -2.41
N ARG A 96 21.78 -5.04 -2.54
CA ARG A 96 21.13 -5.30 -3.84
C ARG A 96 20.31 -4.12 -4.37
N ALA A 97 20.08 -3.09 -3.55
CA ALA A 97 19.31 -1.91 -3.91
C ALA A 97 19.77 -0.67 -3.13
N LYS A 98 19.41 0.52 -3.63
CA LYS A 98 19.61 1.79 -2.91
C LYS A 98 18.60 1.93 -1.76
N TYR A 99 18.88 2.86 -0.84
CA TYR A 99 17.98 3.17 0.27
C TYR A 99 16.58 3.55 -0.25
N PRO A 100 15.48 3.08 0.39
CA PRO A 100 14.13 3.43 -0.05
C PRO A 100 13.87 4.94 0.02
N ALA A 101 13.37 5.52 -1.07
CA ALA A 101 13.03 6.94 -1.16
C ALA A 101 11.55 7.22 -0.86
N PHE A 102 11.25 8.46 -0.47
CA PHE A 102 9.87 8.94 -0.30
C PHE A 102 9.09 8.86 -1.62
N LYS A 103 7.81 8.49 -1.54
CA LYS A 103 6.89 8.45 -2.67
C LYS A 103 6.33 9.84 -2.97
N SER A 104 6.32 10.21 -4.25
CA SER A 104 5.69 11.43 -4.78
C SER A 104 4.35 11.12 -5.47
N LYS A 105 3.44 12.10 -5.50
CA LYS A 105 2.18 12.03 -6.25
C LYS A 105 2.41 12.08 -7.78
N LYS A 106 3.52 12.69 -8.23
CA LYS A 106 3.81 12.92 -9.65
C LYS A 106 4.30 11.68 -10.42
N HIS A 107 4.70 10.63 -9.70
CA HIS A 107 5.15 9.38 -10.33
C HIS A 107 4.00 8.38 -10.49
N ARG A 108 4.25 7.31 -11.24
CA ARG A 108 3.31 6.19 -11.39
C ARG A 108 2.82 5.70 -10.02
N GLN A 109 1.50 5.70 -9.81
CA GLN A 109 0.88 5.14 -8.62
C GLN A 109 0.47 3.69 -8.90
N SER A 110 0.52 2.86 -7.86
CA SER A 110 0.11 1.45 -7.95
C SER A 110 -0.39 0.99 -6.59
N ALA A 111 -1.35 0.07 -6.61
CA ALA A 111 -1.93 -0.56 -5.42
C ALA A 111 -1.97 -2.07 -5.64
N GLU A 112 -1.59 -2.82 -4.61
CA GLU A 112 -1.68 -4.28 -4.62
C GLU A 112 -2.84 -4.74 -3.75
N PHE A 113 -3.71 -5.54 -4.35
CA PHE A 113 -4.83 -6.19 -3.68
C PHE A 113 -4.57 -7.69 -3.63
N THR A 114 -4.57 -8.27 -2.44
CA THR A 114 -4.53 -9.72 -2.26
C THR A 114 -5.92 -10.33 -2.39
N ARG A 115 -6.01 -11.66 -2.41
CA ARG A 115 -7.28 -12.43 -2.55
C ARG A 115 -8.40 -11.97 -1.61
N SER A 116 -8.07 -11.43 -0.45
CA SER A 116 -9.04 -10.89 0.53
C SER A 116 -9.66 -9.54 0.13
N ALA A 117 -9.15 -8.86 -0.90
CA ALA A 117 -9.56 -7.52 -1.29
C ALA A 117 -9.84 -7.35 -2.78
N PHE A 118 -9.93 -8.45 -3.53
CA PHE A 118 -10.52 -8.46 -4.86
C PHE A 118 -11.25 -9.77 -5.11
N ARG A 119 -12.21 -9.75 -6.04
CA ARG A 119 -12.95 -10.93 -6.49
C ARG A 119 -13.03 -10.91 -8.01
N TYR A 120 -12.71 -12.03 -8.64
CA TYR A 120 -12.92 -12.22 -10.08
C TYR A 120 -13.96 -13.32 -10.29
N ARG A 121 -15.11 -12.98 -10.89
CA ARG A 121 -16.22 -13.90 -11.12
C ARG A 121 -16.93 -13.53 -12.41
N ASP A 122 -17.21 -14.52 -13.26
CA ASP A 122 -17.98 -14.35 -14.51
C ASP A 122 -17.43 -13.23 -15.41
N GLY A 123 -16.09 -13.18 -15.54
CA GLY A 123 -15.38 -12.15 -16.33
C GLY A 123 -15.28 -10.78 -15.67
N LYS A 124 -15.87 -10.59 -14.49
CA LYS A 124 -15.96 -9.31 -13.78
C LYS A 124 -14.98 -9.25 -12.61
N LEU A 125 -14.19 -8.18 -12.54
CA LEU A 125 -13.23 -7.92 -11.47
C LEU A 125 -13.78 -6.88 -10.50
N PHE A 126 -13.90 -7.24 -9.22
CA PHE A 126 -14.32 -6.34 -8.14
C PHE A 126 -13.15 -6.05 -7.22
N LEU A 127 -13.02 -4.80 -6.78
CA LEU A 127 -12.10 -4.41 -5.71
C LEU A 127 -12.86 -4.17 -4.40
N ALA A 128 -12.21 -4.41 -3.28
CA ALA A 128 -12.77 -4.02 -1.98
C ALA A 128 -13.05 -2.51 -1.95
N LYS A 129 -14.18 -2.13 -1.34
CA LYS A 129 -14.72 -0.75 -1.29
C LYS A 129 -15.24 -0.21 -2.63
N CYS A 130 -15.37 -1.07 -3.63
CA CYS A 130 -16.03 -0.76 -4.90
C CYS A 130 -17.27 -1.64 -5.06
N ASP A 131 -18.43 -1.03 -5.26
CA ASP A 131 -19.71 -1.75 -5.37
C ASP A 131 -19.90 -2.40 -6.75
N GLU A 132 -19.38 -1.73 -7.77
CA GLU A 132 -19.45 -2.17 -9.16
C GLU A 132 -18.16 -2.87 -9.61
N PRO A 133 -18.21 -3.78 -10.60
CA PRO A 133 -17.00 -4.30 -11.19
C PRO A 133 -16.22 -3.20 -11.92
N LEU A 134 -14.91 -3.35 -12.01
CA LEU A 134 -14.09 -2.49 -12.86
C LEU A 134 -14.57 -2.61 -14.31
N ALA A 135 -14.84 -1.46 -14.93
CA ALA A 135 -15.39 -1.34 -16.27
C ALA A 135 -14.34 -1.55 -17.38
#